data_AF-A0A414S666-F1
#
_entry.id   AF-A0A414S666-F1
#
_cell.length_a   1.000
_cell.length_b   1.000
_cell.length_c   1.000
_cell.angle_alpha   90.00
_cell.angle_beta   90.00
_cell.angle_gamma   90.00
#
_symmetry.space_group_name_H-M   'P 1'
#
loop_
_entity.id
_entity.type
_entity.pdbx_description
1 polymer ?
#
loop_
_entity_poly.entity_id
_entity_poly.type
_entity_poly.pdbx_seq_one_letter_code
_entity_poly.pdbx_strand_id
1 'polypeptide(L)'
;MRKKKILIIVFILLCALTGISVGHYFWKESKKMTGVEWFAEQESYVKQMETYTDSMDDIMTLYLNGTITKDDFLNHLSVKQDELMIMKGMYQKEKKAHPVRTGTHNYATKKGCEAVEKCYQAFDDLILMAEKNADDKKALAYKYIAAHETLIDHLSDYMASYETVSEQLEEIKDE
;
A
#
# COMPACT_ATOMS: atom_id res chain seq x y z
N MET A 1 41.87 15.03 43.34
CA MET A 1 42.00 14.17 42.14
C MET A 1 40.76 13.31 41.82
N ARG A 2 40.16 12.59 42.78
CA ARG A 2 38.97 11.73 42.55
C ARG A 2 37.75 12.46 41.94
N LYS A 3 37.40 13.65 42.45
CA LYS A 3 36.26 14.46 41.95
C LYS A 3 36.41 14.91 40.49
N LYS A 4 37.62 15.29 40.05
CA LYS A 4 37.91 15.66 38.64
C LYS A 4 37.77 14.47 37.69
N LYS A 5 38.20 13.26 38.10
CA LYS A 5 38.03 12.03 37.29
C LYS A 5 36.55 11.65 37.15
N ILE A 6 35.75 11.80 38.22
CA ILE A 6 34.31 11.55 38.19
C ILE A 6 33.60 12.53 37.24
N LEU A 7 33.93 13.83 37.30
CA LEU A 7 33.39 14.84 36.39
C LEU A 7 33.68 14.55 34.91
N ILE A 8 34.90 14.11 34.59
CA ILE A 8 35.27 13.74 33.22
C ILE A 8 34.47 12.53 32.73
N ILE A 9 34.30 11.50 33.57
CA ILE A 9 33.50 10.31 33.23
C ILE A 9 32.03 10.67 33.00
N VAL A 10 31.45 11.52 33.85
CA VAL A 10 30.07 12.01 33.70
C VAL A 10 29.91 12.83 32.41
N PHE A 11 30.89 13.66 32.08
CA PHE A 11 30.89 14.43 30.82
C PHE A 11 30.94 13.53 29.58
N ILE A 12 31.80 12.50 29.58
CA ILE A 12 31.89 11.53 28.48
C ILE A 12 30.56 10.76 28.31
N LEU A 13 29.92 10.35 29.41
CA LEU A 13 28.62 9.68 29.37
C LEU A 13 27.52 10.60 28.81
N LEU A 14 27.51 11.88 29.20
CA LEU A 14 26.58 12.87 28.65
C LEU A 14 26.80 13.07 27.15
N CYS A 15 28.04 13.22 26.69
CA CYS A 15 28.37 13.35 25.27
C CYS A 15 27.96 12.09 24.47
N ALA A 16 28.20 10.90 25.00
CA ALA A 16 27.80 9.64 24.37
C ALA A 16 26.27 9.54 24.22
N LEU A 17 25.51 9.88 25.28
CA LEU A 17 24.05 9.89 25.23
C LEU A 17 23.53 10.90 24.20
N THR A 18 24.07 12.12 24.17
CA THR A 18 23.68 13.12 23.17
C THR A 18 24.03 12.69 21.75
N GLY A 19 25.19 12.05 21.55
CA GLY A 19 25.62 11.56 20.24
C GLY A 19 24.71 10.46 19.70
N ILE A 20 24.27 9.53 20.56
CA ILE A 20 23.30 8.49 20.21
C ILE A 20 21.95 9.10 19.83
N SER A 21 21.46 10.08 20.60
CA SER A 21 20.19 10.76 20.30
C SER A 21 20.22 11.53 18.98
N VAL A 22 21.31 12.26 18.70
CA VAL A 22 21.48 13.01 17.46
C VAL A 22 21.64 12.06 16.26
N GLY A 23 22.44 11.00 16.41
CA GLY A 23 22.60 9.97 15.37
C GLY A 23 21.28 9.27 15.04
N HIS A 24 20.48 8.93 16.05
CA HIS A 24 19.15 8.35 15.85
C HIS A 24 18.19 9.32 15.15
N TYR A 25 18.27 10.61 15.46
CA TYR A 25 17.48 11.63 14.76
C TYR A 25 17.84 11.72 13.27
N PHE A 26 19.14 11.82 12.94
CA PHE A 26 19.59 11.88 11.54
C PHE A 26 19.26 10.61 10.76
N TRP A 27 19.40 9.44 11.37
CA TRP A 27 19.02 8.16 10.75
C TRP A 27 17.53 8.06 10.47
N LYS A 28 16.68 8.61 11.35
CA LYS A 28 15.25 8.69 11.12
C LYS A 28 14.91 9.66 9.99
N GLU A 29 15.60 10.80 9.92
CA GLU A 29 15.39 11.80 8.87
C GLU A 29 15.82 11.30 7.49
N SER A 30 16.92 10.55 7.40
CA SER A 30 17.43 10.00 6.14
C SER A 30 16.52 8.95 5.51
N LYS A 31 15.59 8.37 6.28
CA LYS A 31 14.62 7.39 5.79
C LYS A 31 13.33 8.01 5.23
N LYS A 32 13.12 9.31 5.44
CA LYS A 32 11.89 9.97 5.00
C LYS A 32 11.93 10.29 3.52
N MET A 33 10.85 9.92 2.84
CA MET A 33 10.61 10.25 1.44
C MET A 33 9.83 11.55 1.29
N THR A 34 10.00 12.26 0.18
CA THR A 34 9.06 13.32 -0.24
C THR A 34 7.73 12.71 -0.68
N GLY A 35 6.70 13.56 -0.81
CA GLY A 35 5.39 13.11 -1.27
C GLY A 35 5.39 12.60 -2.70
N VAL A 36 6.28 13.12 -3.55
CA VAL A 36 6.44 12.65 -4.95
C VAL A 36 7.20 11.32 -4.99
N GLU A 37 8.28 11.18 -4.21
CA GLU A 37 9.02 9.91 -4.07
C GLU A 37 8.10 8.78 -3.59
N TRP A 38 7.31 9.01 -2.53
CA TRP A 38 6.35 8.01 -2.07
C TRP A 38 5.24 7.73 -3.09
N PHE A 39 4.84 8.74 -3.87
CA PHE A 39 3.88 8.54 -4.94
C PHE A 39 4.45 7.71 -6.11
N ALA A 40 5.74 7.86 -6.43
CA ALA A 40 6.41 7.04 -7.44
C ALA A 40 6.40 5.55 -7.08
N GLU A 41 6.60 5.22 -5.79
CA GLU A 41 6.53 3.84 -5.29
C GLU A 41 5.16 3.18 -5.51
N GLN A 42 4.09 3.97 -5.67
CA GLN A 42 2.74 3.47 -5.89
C GLN A 42 2.59 2.67 -7.18
N GLU A 43 3.41 2.95 -8.20
CA GLU A 43 3.43 2.22 -9.48
C GLU A 43 3.61 0.71 -9.26
N SER A 44 4.51 0.33 -8.34
CA SER A 44 4.78 -1.07 -8.02
C SER A 44 3.59 -1.78 -7.35
N TYR A 45 2.82 -1.06 -6.54
CA TYR A 45 1.64 -1.59 -5.87
C TYR A 45 0.46 -1.70 -6.83
N VAL A 46 0.26 -0.71 -7.70
CA VAL A 46 -0.77 -0.74 -8.75
C VAL A 46 -0.55 -1.92 -9.69
N LYS A 47 0.70 -2.18 -10.09
CA LYS A 47 1.03 -3.37 -10.91
C LYS A 47 0.73 -4.69 -10.19
N GLN A 48 0.97 -4.77 -8.88
CA GLN A 48 0.58 -5.95 -8.10
C GLN A 48 -0.94 -6.10 -8.02
N MET A 49 -1.69 -5.00 -7.93
CA MET A 49 -3.16 -5.01 -7.94
C MET A 49 -3.74 -5.44 -9.28
N GLU A 50 -3.10 -5.08 -10.40
CA GLU A 50 -3.44 -5.55 -11.75
C GLU A 50 -3.37 -7.09 -11.80
N THR A 51 -2.22 -7.66 -11.43
CA THR A 51 -2.04 -9.14 -11.38
C THR A 51 -3.03 -9.81 -10.43
N TYR A 52 -3.32 -9.18 -9.30
CA TYR A 52 -4.31 -9.69 -8.35
C TYR A 52 -5.72 -9.72 -8.96
N THR A 53 -6.11 -8.67 -9.68
CA THR A 53 -7.42 -8.53 -10.33
C THR A 53 -7.60 -9.54 -11.46
N ASP A 54 -6.58 -9.72 -12.31
CA ASP A 54 -6.61 -10.72 -13.38
C ASP A 54 -6.90 -12.12 -12.84
N SER A 55 -6.23 -12.49 -11.74
CA SER A 55 -6.45 -13.79 -11.11
C SER A 55 -7.81 -13.90 -10.43
N MET A 56 -8.38 -12.80 -9.90
CA MET A 56 -9.75 -12.77 -9.39
C MET A 56 -10.77 -12.96 -10.51
N ASP A 57 -10.55 -12.36 -11.68
CA ASP A 57 -11.39 -12.51 -12.86
C ASP A 57 -11.43 -13.95 -13.36
N ASP A 58 -10.29 -14.63 -13.38
CA ASP A 58 -10.21 -16.05 -13.71
C ASP A 58 -11.05 -16.90 -12.75
N ILE A 59 -10.85 -16.73 -11.44
CA ILE A 59 -11.59 -17.46 -10.40
C ILE A 59 -13.10 -17.21 -10.53
N MET A 60 -13.50 -15.95 -10.69
CA MET A 60 -14.90 -15.57 -10.82
C MET A 60 -15.52 -16.17 -12.09
N THR A 61 -14.82 -16.10 -13.23
CA THR A 61 -15.26 -16.66 -14.50
C THR A 61 -15.46 -18.17 -14.41
N LEU A 62 -14.47 -18.89 -13.86
CA LEU A 62 -14.53 -20.34 -13.65
C LEU A 62 -15.69 -20.74 -12.73
N TYR A 63 -16.01 -19.91 -11.74
CA TYR A 63 -17.14 -20.19 -10.87
C TYR A 63 -18.48 -19.91 -11.55
N LEU A 64 -18.63 -18.74 -12.16
CA LEU A 64 -19.87 -18.31 -12.80
C LEU A 64 -20.25 -19.22 -13.97
N ASN A 65 -19.27 -19.70 -14.74
CA ASN A 65 -19.51 -20.63 -15.85
C ASN A 65 -19.73 -22.10 -15.38
N GLY A 66 -19.54 -22.38 -14.10
CA GLY A 66 -19.76 -23.71 -13.50
C GLY A 66 -18.60 -24.70 -13.70
N THR A 67 -17.41 -24.24 -14.08
CA THR A 67 -16.20 -25.08 -14.21
C THR A 67 -15.70 -25.55 -12.84
N ILE A 68 -15.78 -24.70 -11.81
CA ILE A 68 -15.43 -25.05 -10.43
C ILE A 68 -16.66 -25.08 -9.53
N THR A 69 -16.57 -25.86 -8.44
CA THR A 69 -17.65 -25.95 -7.46
C THR A 69 -17.71 -24.71 -6.57
N LYS A 70 -18.78 -24.57 -5.78
CA LYS A 70 -18.87 -23.51 -4.77
C LYS A 70 -17.77 -23.64 -3.73
N ASP A 71 -17.48 -24.85 -3.27
CA ASP A 71 -16.47 -25.07 -2.25
C ASP A 71 -15.08 -24.73 -2.77
N ASP A 72 -14.78 -25.08 -4.04
CA ASP A 72 -13.54 -24.66 -4.70
C ASP A 72 -13.45 -23.13 -4.80
N PHE A 73 -14.54 -22.48 -5.21
CA PHE A 73 -14.61 -21.01 -5.30
C PHE A 73 -14.34 -20.35 -3.94
N LEU A 74 -14.99 -20.81 -2.87
CA LEU A 74 -14.78 -20.28 -1.52
C LEU A 74 -13.34 -20.53 -1.02
N ASN A 75 -12.76 -21.69 -1.35
CA ASN A 75 -11.35 -21.97 -1.05
C ASN A 75 -10.42 -21.00 -1.79
N HIS A 76 -10.68 -20.74 -3.07
CA HIS A 76 -9.93 -19.76 -3.84
C HIS A 76 -10.07 -18.34 -3.27
N LEU A 77 -11.28 -17.93 -2.86
CA LEU A 77 -11.50 -16.63 -2.20
C LEU A 77 -10.73 -16.52 -0.88
N SER A 78 -10.67 -17.59 -0.09
CA SER A 78 -9.86 -17.61 1.15
C SER A 78 -8.37 -17.41 0.86
N VAL A 79 -7.83 -18.09 -0.17
CA VAL A 79 -6.43 -17.89 -0.58
C VAL A 79 -6.20 -16.45 -1.04
N LYS A 80 -7.16 -15.87 -1.77
CA LYS A 80 -7.10 -14.49 -2.22
C LYS A 80 -7.13 -13.48 -1.08
N GLN A 81 -7.92 -13.75 -0.04
CA GLN A 81 -7.91 -12.94 1.17
C GLN A 81 -6.55 -12.96 1.88
N ASP A 82 -5.87 -14.12 1.92
CA ASP A 82 -4.52 -14.24 2.48
C ASP A 82 -3.49 -13.48 1.64
N GLU A 83 -3.54 -13.60 0.31
CA GLU A 83 -2.69 -12.83 -0.61
C GLU A 83 -2.88 -11.32 -0.42
N LEU A 84 -4.14 -10.86 -0.36
CA LEU A 84 -4.47 -9.45 -0.13
C LEU A 84 -3.97 -8.96 1.22
N MET A 85 -4.09 -9.79 2.28
CA MET A 85 -3.56 -9.47 3.60
C MET A 85 -2.03 -9.27 3.55
N ILE A 86 -1.31 -10.12 2.81
CA ILE A 86 0.14 -10.00 2.63
C ILE A 86 0.47 -8.71 1.87
N MET A 87 -0.20 -8.44 0.75
CA MET A 87 0.01 -7.22 -0.06
C MET A 87 -0.19 -5.95 0.80
N LYS A 88 -1.31 -5.87 1.53
CA LYS A 88 -1.61 -4.77 2.45
C LYS A 88 -0.56 -4.67 3.56
N GLY A 89 -0.15 -5.81 4.13
CA GLY A 89 0.86 -5.87 5.18
C GLY A 89 2.20 -5.32 4.73
N MET A 90 2.64 -5.69 3.52
CA MET A 90 3.86 -5.18 2.90
C MET A 90 3.78 -3.68 2.62
N TYR A 91 2.68 -3.22 2.02
CA TYR A 91 2.42 -1.80 1.79
C TYR A 91 2.52 -0.98 3.10
N GLN A 92 1.82 -1.42 4.15
CA GLN A 92 1.83 -0.73 5.45
C GLN A 92 3.19 -0.78 6.15
N LYS A 93 3.96 -1.85 5.94
CA LYS A 93 5.32 -1.97 6.46
C LYS A 93 6.25 -0.96 5.78
N GLU A 94 6.21 -0.86 4.46
CA GLU A 94 7.03 0.10 3.70
C GLU A 94 6.65 1.54 4.03
N LYS A 95 5.35 1.86 4.07
CA LYS A 95 4.87 3.18 4.49
C LYS A 95 5.36 3.60 5.88
N LYS A 96 5.50 2.64 6.81
CA LYS A 96 6.05 2.88 8.16
C LYS A 96 7.58 3.01 8.16
N ALA A 97 8.27 2.24 7.32
CA ALA A 97 9.72 2.28 7.19
C ALA A 97 10.21 3.57 6.53
N HIS A 98 9.40 4.12 5.61
CA HIS A 98 9.68 5.30 4.79
C HIS A 98 8.60 6.38 4.94
N PRO A 99 8.49 7.01 6.13
CA PRO A 99 7.42 7.98 6.37
C PRO A 99 7.60 9.24 5.51
N VAL A 100 6.50 9.73 4.94
CA VAL A 100 6.50 10.93 4.11
C VAL A 100 6.82 12.19 4.93
N ARG A 101 7.72 13.01 4.42
CA ARG A 101 8.07 14.32 5.00
C ARG A 101 6.83 15.22 5.05
N THR A 102 6.53 15.77 6.23
CA THR A 102 5.39 16.67 6.42
C THR A 102 5.46 17.87 5.47
N GLY A 103 4.35 18.16 4.79
CA GLY A 103 4.24 19.30 3.86
C GLY A 103 4.81 19.05 2.46
N THR A 104 5.29 17.84 2.16
CA THR A 104 5.85 17.52 0.82
C THR A 104 4.87 16.86 -0.13
N HIS A 105 3.67 16.46 0.35
CA HIS A 105 2.57 16.10 -0.54
C HIS A 105 1.96 17.36 -1.16
N ASN A 106 1.76 17.32 -2.47
CA ASN A 106 0.79 18.18 -3.14
C ASN A 106 -0.57 17.46 -3.21
N TYR A 107 -1.59 18.13 -3.76
CA TYR A 107 -2.93 17.54 -3.84
C TYR A 107 -2.95 16.23 -4.65
N ALA A 108 -2.29 16.21 -5.81
CA ALA A 108 -2.26 15.05 -6.70
C ALA A 108 -1.56 13.86 -6.06
N THR A 109 -0.35 14.03 -5.51
CA THR A 109 0.39 12.91 -4.88
C THR A 109 -0.36 12.35 -3.67
N LYS A 110 -1.01 13.22 -2.88
CA LYS A 110 -1.85 12.75 -1.77
C LYS A 110 -3.06 11.97 -2.28
N LYS A 111 -3.81 12.52 -3.24
CA LYS A 111 -5.01 11.89 -3.80
C LYS A 111 -4.69 10.54 -4.44
N GLY A 112 -3.61 10.46 -5.22
CA GLY A 112 -3.18 9.23 -5.87
C GLY A 112 -2.75 8.14 -4.88
N CYS A 113 -2.01 8.49 -3.82
CA CYS A 113 -1.70 7.54 -2.74
C CYS A 113 -2.97 7.04 -2.02
N GLU A 114 -3.89 7.95 -1.69
CA GLU A 114 -5.18 7.57 -1.07
C GLU A 114 -6.02 6.69 -1.99
N ALA A 115 -5.93 6.88 -3.30
CA ALA A 115 -6.63 6.05 -4.28
C ALA A 115 -6.14 4.60 -4.26
N VAL A 116 -4.83 4.37 -4.17
CA VAL A 116 -4.25 3.02 -3.99
C VAL A 116 -4.71 2.39 -2.68
N GLU A 117 -4.75 3.15 -1.58
CA GLU A 117 -5.29 2.65 -0.30
C GLU A 117 -6.76 2.24 -0.40
N LYS A 118 -7.56 2.99 -1.16
CA LYS A 118 -8.96 2.66 -1.42
C LYS A 118 -9.12 1.42 -2.29
N CYS A 119 -8.23 1.15 -3.24
CA CYS A 119 -8.24 -0.10 -3.99
C CYS A 119 -8.11 -1.32 -3.07
N TYR A 120 -7.20 -1.27 -2.08
CA TYR A 120 -7.09 -2.35 -1.09
C TYR A 120 -8.39 -2.58 -0.31
N GLN A 121 -9.09 -1.51 0.06
CA GLN A 121 -10.38 -1.62 0.74
C GLN A 121 -11.46 -2.21 -0.19
N ALA A 122 -11.50 -1.77 -1.44
CA ALA A 122 -12.43 -2.28 -2.44
C ALA A 122 -12.22 -3.78 -2.72
N PHE A 123 -10.98 -4.28 -2.68
CA PHE A 123 -10.71 -5.72 -2.77
C PHE A 123 -11.26 -6.51 -1.58
N ASP A 124 -11.09 -6.03 -0.34
CA ASP A 124 -11.70 -6.69 0.83
C ASP A 124 -13.23 -6.74 0.69
N ASP A 125 -13.84 -5.63 0.31
CA ASP A 125 -15.29 -5.53 0.13
C ASP A 125 -15.78 -6.46 -0.98
N LEU A 126 -15.01 -6.60 -2.07
CA LEU A 126 -15.29 -7.53 -3.17
C LEU A 126 -15.27 -8.98 -2.68
N ILE A 127 -14.24 -9.41 -1.95
CA ILE A 127 -14.14 -10.79 -1.44
C ILE A 127 -15.31 -11.09 -0.50
N LEU A 128 -15.56 -10.22 0.48
CA LEU A 128 -16.67 -10.36 1.41
C LEU A 128 -18.03 -10.38 0.70
N MET A 129 -18.19 -9.57 -0.35
CA MET A 129 -19.39 -9.60 -1.19
C MET A 129 -19.50 -10.94 -1.91
N ALA A 130 -18.41 -11.43 -2.49
CA ALA A 130 -18.40 -12.65 -3.28
C ALA A 130 -18.73 -13.88 -2.43
N GLU A 131 -18.15 -13.99 -1.24
CA GLU A 131 -18.46 -15.05 -0.26
C GLU A 131 -19.95 -15.06 0.11
N LYS A 132 -20.50 -13.88 0.45
CA LYS A 132 -21.91 -13.74 0.86
C LYS A 132 -22.91 -14.07 -0.24
N ASN A 133 -22.50 -13.98 -1.50
CA ASN A 133 -23.38 -14.19 -2.66
C ASN A 133 -23.06 -15.45 -3.45
N ALA A 134 -22.18 -16.33 -2.94
CA ALA A 134 -21.77 -17.54 -3.64
C ALA A 134 -22.97 -18.41 -4.05
N ASP A 135 -24.01 -18.51 -3.21
CA ASP A 135 -25.20 -19.33 -3.51
C ASP A 135 -26.10 -18.76 -4.63
N ASP A 136 -25.97 -17.48 -4.97
CA ASP A 136 -26.73 -16.82 -6.05
C ASP A 136 -25.77 -16.28 -7.12
N LYS A 137 -25.40 -17.14 -8.07
CA LYS A 137 -24.49 -16.80 -9.17
C LYS A 137 -24.94 -15.59 -9.99
N LYS A 138 -26.25 -15.37 -10.12
CA LYS A 138 -26.78 -14.22 -10.89
C LYS A 138 -26.52 -12.93 -10.11
N ALA A 139 -26.87 -12.90 -8.83
CA ALA A 139 -26.59 -11.75 -7.98
C ALA A 139 -25.08 -11.51 -7.85
N LEU A 140 -24.28 -12.56 -7.72
CA LEU A 140 -22.83 -12.51 -7.67
C LEU A 140 -22.25 -11.83 -8.91
N ALA A 141 -22.66 -12.25 -10.12
CA ALA A 141 -22.18 -11.67 -11.36
C ALA A 141 -22.46 -10.16 -11.46
N TYR A 142 -23.68 -9.73 -11.14
CA TYR A 142 -24.03 -8.31 -11.15
C TYR A 142 -23.23 -7.49 -10.13
N LYS A 143 -23.09 -8.00 -8.91
CA LYS A 143 -22.34 -7.31 -7.87
C LYS A 143 -20.84 -7.28 -8.16
N TYR A 144 -20.31 -8.30 -8.83
CA TYR A 144 -18.91 -8.32 -9.26
C TYR A 144 -18.61 -7.24 -10.28
N ILE A 145 -19.51 -7.01 -11.23
CA ILE A 145 -19.41 -5.89 -12.19
C ILE A 145 -19.41 -4.54 -11.47
N ALA A 146 -20.31 -4.36 -10.49
CA ALA A 146 -20.35 -3.11 -9.71
C ALA A 146 -19.08 -2.91 -8.84
N ALA A 147 -18.52 -3.99 -8.30
CA ALA A 147 -17.25 -3.93 -7.57
C ALA A 147 -16.09 -3.53 -8.50
N HIS A 148 -16.10 -4.01 -9.76
CA HIS A 148 -15.16 -3.60 -10.79
C HIS A 148 -15.24 -2.09 -11.08
N GLU A 149 -16.44 -1.52 -11.19
CA GLU A 149 -16.61 -0.08 -11.38
C GLU A 149 -15.98 0.72 -10.22
N THR A 150 -16.14 0.25 -8.98
CA THR A 150 -15.53 0.89 -7.80
C THR A 150 -14.00 0.85 -7.86
N LEU A 151 -13.41 -0.27 -8.28
CA LEU A 151 -11.95 -0.40 -8.46
C LEU A 151 -11.44 0.52 -9.58
N ILE A 152 -12.16 0.59 -10.70
CA ILE A 152 -11.83 1.47 -11.84
C ILE A 152 -11.87 2.93 -11.43
N ASP A 153 -12.85 3.36 -10.63
CA ASP A 153 -12.94 4.73 -10.14
C ASP A 153 -11.71 5.12 -9.31
N HIS A 154 -11.29 4.24 -8.38
CA HIS A 154 -10.08 4.47 -7.59
C HIS A 154 -8.81 4.45 -8.45
N LEU A 155 -8.69 3.50 -9.37
CA LEU A 155 -7.55 3.47 -10.28
C LEU A 155 -7.49 4.70 -11.18
N SER A 156 -8.64 5.23 -11.60
CA SER A 156 -8.74 6.45 -12.42
C SER A 156 -8.26 7.68 -11.64
N ASP A 157 -8.57 7.78 -10.35
CA ASP A 157 -8.03 8.81 -9.46
C ASP A 157 -6.50 8.73 -9.34
N TYR A 158 -5.94 7.51 -9.28
CA TYR A 158 -4.49 7.29 -9.32
C TYR A 158 -3.89 7.73 -10.65
N MET A 159 -4.46 7.28 -11.78
CA MET A 159 -3.97 7.61 -13.13
C MET A 159 -4.01 9.11 -13.39
N ALA A 160 -5.09 9.80 -13.01
CA ALA A 160 -5.18 11.25 -13.15
C ALA A 160 -4.12 11.97 -12.30
N SER A 161 -3.82 11.44 -11.12
CA SER A 161 -2.75 11.95 -10.27
C SER A 161 -1.37 11.74 -10.90
N TYR A 162 -1.14 10.56 -11.49
CA TYR A 162 0.09 10.22 -12.21
C TYR A 162 0.33 11.19 -13.37
N GLU A 163 -0.68 11.42 -14.21
CA GLU A 163 -0.61 12.37 -15.31
C GLU A 163 -0.29 13.80 -14.83
N THR A 164 -0.86 14.20 -13.70
CA THR A 164 -0.65 15.55 -13.13
C THR A 164 0.77 15.79 -12.65
N VAL A 165 1.49 14.74 -12.25
CA VAL A 165 2.85 14.84 -11.70
C VAL A 165 3.91 14.12 -12.53
N SER A 166 3.59 13.78 -13.78
CA SER A 166 4.45 12.99 -14.67
C SER A 166 5.84 13.58 -14.84
N GLU A 167 5.95 14.89 -15.07
CA GLU A 167 7.24 15.60 -15.17
C GLU A 167 8.09 15.43 -13.90
N GLN A 168 7.48 15.53 -12.70
CA GLN A 168 8.19 15.34 -11.42
C GLN A 168 8.60 13.88 -11.21
N LEU A 169 7.87 12.92 -11.79
CA LEU A 169 8.20 11.50 -11.73
C LEU A 169 9.34 11.13 -12.67
N GLU A 170 9.42 11.76 -13.84
CA GLU A 170 10.54 11.59 -14.77
C GLU A 170 11.85 12.11 -14.15
N GLU A 171 11.82 13.27 -13.50
CA GLU A 171 12.97 13.83 -12.80
C GLU A 171 13.54 12.87 -11.72
N ILE A 172 12.68 12.12 -11.03
CA ILE A 172 13.09 11.14 -10.02
C ILE A 172 13.68 9.87 -10.65
N LYS A 173 13.21 9.47 -11.83
CA LYS A 173 13.69 8.26 -12.53
C LYS A 173 15.09 8.43 -13.14
N ASP A 174 15.52 9.68 -13.33
CA ASP A 174 16.83 10.04 -13.90
C ASP A 174 17.94 10.27 -12.85
N GLU A 175 17.62 10.22 -11.54
CA GLU A 175 18.57 10.29 -10.41
C GLU A 175 19.08 8.92 -9.93
#